data_AF-A0A671MQU1-F1
#
_entry.id   AF-A0A671MQU1-F1
#
_cell.length_a   1.000
_cell.length_b   1.000
_cell.length_c   1.000
_cell.angle_alpha   90.00
_cell.angle_beta   90.00
_cell.angle_gamma   90.00
#
_symmetry.space_group_name_H-M   'P 1'
#
loop_
_entity.id
_entity.type
_entity.pdbx_description
1 polymer ?
#
loop_
_entity_poly.entity_id
_entity_poly.type
_entity_poly.pdbx_seq_one_letter_code
_entity_poly.pdbx_strand_id
1 'polypeptide(L)'
;MGKLYCSCSSLTHFKDFTVNTVAGAMKSFFSELPEPLIPYSSQEELVEAFKINDREQRLHTMKDVLRRFPRENFDVFKYIMSHLNKVSQWNRVNLMTSENLSICFWPTLMRPDFTSMDALTATRTYQTIIETFIHQC
;
A
#
# COMPACT_ATOMS: atom_id res chain seq x y z
N MET A 1 15.23 52.12 8.24
CA MET A 1 16.02 50.96 7.78
C MET A 1 16.40 50.11 8.97
N GLY A 2 15.59 49.13 9.33
CA GLY A 2 15.88 48.17 10.41
C GLY A 2 16.06 46.78 9.80
N LYS A 3 17.25 46.21 9.93
CA LYS A 3 17.56 44.86 9.47
C LYS A 3 16.82 43.85 10.36
N LEU A 4 15.77 43.21 9.83
CA LEU A 4 15.20 41.99 10.38
C LEU A 4 16.15 40.83 10.08
N TYR A 5 17.22 40.69 10.86
CA TYR A 5 17.83 39.38 11.04
C TYR A 5 16.90 38.59 11.96
N CYS A 6 15.95 37.88 11.38
CA CYS A 6 15.27 36.79 12.07
C CYS A 6 16.31 35.70 12.27
N SER A 7 16.88 35.63 13.47
CA SER A 7 17.73 34.54 13.93
C SER A 7 16.91 33.25 13.91
N CYS A 8 16.95 32.55 12.77
CA CYS A 8 16.44 31.19 12.64
C CYS A 8 17.42 30.25 13.35
N SER A 9 17.35 30.21 14.68
CA SER A 9 18.11 29.30 15.54
C SER A 9 17.17 28.33 16.25
N SER A 10 16.29 27.67 15.49
CA SER A 10 15.51 26.52 15.97
C SER A 10 14.84 25.76 14.81
N LEU A 11 15.64 25.16 13.93
CA LEU A 11 15.21 24.13 12.95
C LEU A 11 15.93 22.80 13.18
N THR A 12 16.12 22.42 14.45
CA THR A 12 16.63 21.09 14.82
C THR A 12 15.81 20.52 15.98
N HIS A 13 14.49 20.42 15.79
CA HIS A 13 13.75 19.39 16.51
C HIS A 13 13.54 18.25 15.51
N PHE A 14 14.60 17.44 15.31
CA PHE A 14 14.37 16.09 14.82
C PHE A 14 13.42 15.47 15.85
N LYS A 15 12.16 15.24 15.49
CA LYS A 15 11.26 14.51 16.37
C LYS A 15 11.86 13.11 16.54
N ASP A 16 12.12 12.70 17.79
CA ASP A 16 12.70 11.40 18.13
C ASP A 16 11.69 10.25 17.95
N PHE A 17 11.10 10.14 16.75
CA PHE A 17 10.23 9.04 16.41
C PHE A 17 11.04 7.86 15.88
N THR A 18 10.78 6.68 16.43
CA THR A 18 11.35 5.44 15.89
C THR A 18 10.81 5.16 14.49
N VAL A 19 11.56 4.42 13.67
CA VAL A 19 11.12 4.01 12.33
C VAL A 19 9.77 3.28 12.34
N ASN A 20 9.52 2.46 13.37
CA ASN A 20 8.26 1.73 13.54
C ASN A 20 7.11 2.67 13.89
N THR A 21 7.37 3.75 14.64
CA THR A 21 6.39 4.80 14.93
C THR A 21 5.97 5.51 13.64
N VAL A 22 6.92 5.87 12.79
CA VAL A 22 6.63 6.53 11.51
C VAL A 22 5.88 5.59 10.56
N ALA A 23 6.30 4.33 10.45
CA ALA A 23 5.60 3.33 9.65
C ALA A 23 4.18 3.05 10.16
N GLY A 24 4.00 2.99 11.48
CA GLY A 24 2.70 2.85 12.13
C GLY A 24 1.78 4.03 11.79
N ALA A 25 2.27 5.26 11.95
CA ALA A 25 1.50 6.46 11.61
C ALA A 25 1.10 6.50 10.11
N MET A 26 1.99 6.07 9.21
CA MET A 26 1.67 5.94 7.79
C MET A 26 0.55 4.92 7.55
N LYS A 27 0.56 3.78 8.25
CA LYS A 27 -0.53 2.79 8.17
C LYS A 27 -1.84 3.35 8.76
N SER A 28 -1.77 4.04 9.90
CA SER A 28 -2.93 4.67 10.55
C SER A 28 -3.63 5.66 9.61
N PHE A 29 -2.86 6.49 8.91
CA PHE A 29 -3.40 7.42 7.92
C PHE A 29 -4.30 6.73 6.88
N PHE A 30 -3.84 5.61 6.31
CA PHE A 30 -4.63 4.85 5.33
C PHE A 30 -5.84 4.14 5.94
N SER A 31 -5.73 3.62 7.16
CA SER A 31 -6.86 2.98 7.84
C SER A 31 -7.96 3.96 8.24
N GLU A 32 -7.61 5.24 8.47
CA GLU A 32 -8.53 6.29 8.91
C GLU A 32 -9.20 7.05 7.75
N LEU A 33 -8.80 6.79 6.50
CA LEU A 33 -9.46 7.38 5.34
C LEU A 33 -10.95 7.00 5.30
N PRO A 34 -11.87 7.91 4.90
CA PRO A 34 -13.30 7.61 4.80
C PRO A 34 -13.59 6.37 3.93
N GLU A 35 -12.87 6.22 2.83
CA GLU A 35 -12.88 5.06 1.95
C GLU A 35 -11.48 4.44 1.84
N PRO A 36 -11.37 3.11 1.60
CA PRO A 36 -10.07 2.46 1.51
C PRO A 36 -9.29 3.00 0.31
N LEU A 37 -7.95 2.98 0.38
CA LEU A 37 -7.12 3.43 -0.73
C LEU A 37 -7.44 2.66 -2.01
N ILE A 38 -7.73 1.36 -1.88
CA ILE A 38 -8.25 0.53 -2.97
C ILE A 38 -9.76 0.48 -2.81
N PRO A 39 -10.55 1.14 -3.68
CA PRO A 39 -12.00 1.17 -3.56
C PRO A 39 -12.61 -0.23 -3.57
N TYR A 40 -13.69 -0.45 -2.81
CA TYR A 40 -14.33 -1.77 -2.69
C TYR A 40 -14.74 -2.37 -4.05
N SER A 41 -15.28 -1.56 -4.96
CA SER A 41 -15.59 -2.01 -6.33
C SER A 41 -14.36 -2.53 -7.07
N SER A 42 -13.23 -1.84 -6.96
CA SER A 42 -11.97 -2.28 -7.55
C SER A 42 -11.40 -3.54 -6.88
N GLN A 43 -11.67 -3.78 -5.60
CA GLN A 43 -11.27 -5.02 -4.92
C GLN A 43 -11.97 -6.23 -5.53
N GLU A 44 -13.28 -6.15 -5.76
CA GLU A 44 -14.07 -7.21 -6.42
C GLU A 44 -13.53 -7.50 -7.82
N GLU A 45 -13.27 -6.45 -8.62
CA GLU A 45 -12.71 -6.59 -9.96
C GLU A 45 -11.31 -7.22 -9.97
N LEU A 46 -10.46 -6.90 -8.99
CA LEU A 46 -9.15 -7.51 -8.83
C LEU A 46 -9.25 -8.99 -8.45
N VAL A 47 -10.22 -9.37 -7.61
CA VAL A 47 -10.49 -10.77 -7.27
C VAL A 47 -10.95 -11.55 -8.50
N GLU A 48 -11.84 -10.98 -9.32
CA GLU A 48 -12.26 -11.61 -10.57
C GLU A 48 -11.08 -11.74 -11.56
N ALA A 49 -10.26 -10.71 -11.72
CA ALA A 49 -9.05 -10.78 -12.53
C ALA A 49 -8.10 -11.88 -12.04
N PHE A 50 -8.00 -12.09 -10.72
CA PHE A 50 -7.13 -13.08 -10.13
C PHE A 50 -7.52 -14.53 -10.45
N LYS A 51 -8.80 -14.79 -10.76
CA LYS A 51 -9.29 -16.12 -11.18
C LYS A 51 -8.78 -16.53 -12.57
N ILE A 52 -8.18 -15.62 -13.34
CA ILE A 52 -7.58 -15.94 -14.64
C ILE A 52 -6.35 -16.82 -14.42
N ASN A 53 -6.37 -18.01 -15.04
CA ASN A 53 -5.30 -19.00 -14.93
C ASN A 53 -4.02 -18.56 -15.66
N ASP A 54 -4.17 -17.95 -16.84
CA ASP A 54 -3.02 -17.43 -17.59
C ASP A 54 -2.40 -16.23 -16.87
N ARG A 55 -1.10 -16.32 -16.59
CA ARG A 55 -0.39 -15.33 -15.78
C ARG A 55 -0.33 -13.97 -16.47
N GLU A 56 -0.08 -13.93 -17.78
CA GLU A 56 0.10 -12.67 -18.50
C GLU A 56 -1.24 -11.95 -18.69
N GLN A 57 -2.28 -12.69 -19.05
CA GLN A 57 -3.65 -12.19 -19.15
C GLN A 57 -4.17 -11.70 -17.80
N ARG A 58 -3.88 -12.43 -16.71
CA ARG A 58 -4.19 -11.98 -15.34
C ARG A 58 -3.53 -10.64 -15.04
N LEU A 59 -2.22 -10.52 -15.27
CA LEU A 59 -1.48 -9.28 -15.03
C LEU A 59 -1.99 -8.12 -15.89
N HIS A 60 -2.34 -8.38 -17.15
CA HIS A 60 -2.92 -7.37 -18.03
C HIS A 60 -4.27 -6.87 -17.48
N THR A 61 -5.15 -7.81 -17.13
CA THR A 61 -6.48 -7.49 -16.59
C THR A 61 -6.37 -6.73 -15.27
N MET A 62 -5.47 -7.12 -14.36
CA MET A 62 -5.21 -6.38 -13.13
C MET A 62 -4.73 -4.95 -13.40
N LYS A 63 -3.91 -4.73 -14.42
CA LYS A 63 -3.51 -3.37 -14.85
C LYS A 63 -4.68 -2.57 -15.41
N ASP A 64 -5.62 -3.21 -16.10
CA ASP A 64 -6.86 -2.54 -16.55
C ASP A 64 -7.76 -2.12 -15.38
N VAL A 65 -7.81 -2.90 -14.30
CA VAL A 65 -8.49 -2.47 -13.09
C VAL A 65 -7.82 -1.22 -12.51
N LEU A 66 -6.48 -1.20 -12.40
CA LEU A 66 -5.75 -0.03 -11.91
C LEU A 66 -5.99 1.23 -12.75
N ARG A 67 -6.17 1.11 -14.07
CA ARG A 67 -6.48 2.24 -14.97
C ARG A 67 -7.84 2.87 -14.69
N ARG A 68 -8.74 2.13 -14.03
CA ARG A 68 -10.09 2.59 -13.66
C ARG A 68 -10.18 3.15 -12.25
N PHE A 69 -9.07 3.17 -11.51
CA PHE A 69 -9.02 3.83 -10.21
C PHE A 69 -9.30 5.34 -10.39
N PRO A 70 -9.90 5.99 -9.38
CA PRO A 70 -9.80 7.43 -9.25
C PRO A 70 -8.32 7.84 -9.27
N ARG A 71 -8.01 8.94 -9.95
CA ARG A 71 -6.63 9.34 -10.24
C ARG A 71 -5.83 9.53 -8.95
N GLU A 72 -6.45 10.11 -7.94
CA GLU A 72 -5.90 10.38 -6.62
C GLU A 72 -5.50 9.07 -5.92
N ASN A 73 -6.38 8.07 -5.95
CA ASN A 73 -6.12 6.74 -5.40
C ASN A 73 -4.99 6.05 -6.17
N PHE A 74 -4.97 6.12 -7.50
CA PHE A 74 -3.93 5.51 -8.33
C PHE A 74 -2.54 6.10 -8.04
N ASP A 75 -2.42 7.42 -7.97
CA ASP A 75 -1.14 8.11 -7.75
C ASP A 75 -0.56 7.73 -6.38
N VAL A 76 -1.40 7.71 -5.34
CA VAL A 76 -0.99 7.31 -3.98
C VAL A 76 -0.68 5.81 -3.92
N PHE A 77 -1.51 4.96 -4.52
CA PHE A 77 -1.29 3.52 -4.58
C PHE A 77 0.05 3.20 -5.26
N LYS A 78 0.32 3.80 -6.42
CA LYS A 78 1.59 3.64 -7.15
C LYS A 78 2.79 4.05 -6.29
N TYR A 79 2.68 5.17 -5.58
CA TYR A 79 3.74 5.64 -4.68
C TYR A 79 4.03 4.63 -3.57
N ILE A 80 3.00 4.10 -2.91
CA ILE A 80 3.16 3.11 -1.84
C ILE A 80 3.72 1.80 -2.38
N MET A 81 3.20 1.26 -3.49
CA MET A 81 3.74 0.02 -4.06
C MET A 81 5.21 0.18 -4.46
N SER A 82 5.59 1.33 -5.03
CA SER A 82 6.99 1.65 -5.35
C SER A 82 7.87 1.77 -4.10
N HIS A 83 7.35 2.33 -3.01
CA HIS A 83 8.07 2.40 -1.74
C HIS A 83 8.28 1.00 -1.14
N LEU A 84 7.23 0.17 -1.09
CA LEU A 84 7.31 -1.20 -0.58
C LEU A 84 8.25 -2.07 -1.43
N ASN A 85 8.26 -1.90 -2.75
CA ASN A 85 9.22 -2.56 -3.63
C ASN A 85 10.67 -2.23 -3.23
N LYS A 86 10.97 -0.94 -2.98
CA LYS A 86 12.32 -0.54 -2.51
C LYS A 86 12.65 -1.17 -1.16
N VAL A 87 11.71 -1.26 -0.24
CA VAL A 87 11.92 -1.95 1.05
C VAL A 87 12.22 -3.43 0.82
N SER A 88 11.51 -4.08 -0.11
CA SER A 88 11.68 -5.50 -0.39
C SER A 88 13.01 -5.85 -1.03
N GLN A 89 13.65 -4.92 -1.75
CA GLN A 89 15.00 -5.12 -2.30
C GLN A 89 16.07 -5.34 -1.20
N TRP A 90 15.81 -4.91 0.04
CA TRP A 90 16.69 -5.08 1.20
C TRP A 90 16.29 -6.23 2.12
N ASN A 91 15.46 -7.17 1.63
CA ASN A 91 14.92 -8.28 2.43
C ASN A 91 15.99 -9.16 3.12
N ARG A 92 17.22 -9.22 2.59
CA ARG A 92 18.31 -9.97 3.24
C ARG A 92 18.72 -9.40 4.60
N VAL A 93 18.43 -8.12 4.83
CA VAL A 93 18.77 -7.40 6.08
C VAL A 93 17.51 -7.15 6.90
N ASN A 94 16.46 -6.59 6.29
CA ASN A 94 15.24 -6.21 7.01
C ASN A 94 14.21 -7.35 7.13
N LEU A 95 14.44 -8.50 6.48
CA LEU A 95 13.58 -9.69 6.45
C LEU A 95 12.19 -9.46 5.82
N MET A 96 11.97 -8.33 5.16
CA MET A 96 10.69 -7.95 4.58
C MET A 96 10.68 -8.25 3.07
N THR A 97 10.30 -9.47 2.69
CA THR A 97 9.98 -9.83 1.30
C THR A 97 8.72 -9.13 0.80
N SER A 98 8.44 -9.15 -0.51
CA SER A 98 7.17 -8.63 -1.05
C SER A 98 5.95 -9.33 -0.44
N GLU A 99 6.06 -10.63 -0.14
CA GLU A 99 5.04 -11.40 0.58
C GLU A 99 4.84 -10.88 2.02
N ASN A 100 5.92 -10.72 2.79
CA ASN A 100 5.86 -10.21 4.17
C ASN A 100 5.30 -8.79 4.23
N LEU A 101 5.68 -7.95 3.27
CA LEU A 101 5.15 -6.59 3.15
C LEU A 101 3.68 -6.61 2.76
N SER A 102 3.28 -7.49 1.85
CA SER A 102 1.87 -7.66 1.49
C SER A 102 1.03 -8.00 2.72
N ILE A 103 1.40 -9.04 3.47
CA ILE A 103 0.73 -9.43 4.74
C ILE A 103 0.54 -8.23 5.68
N CYS A 104 1.56 -7.37 5.77
CA CYS A 104 1.57 -6.21 6.65
C CYS A 104 0.73 -5.02 6.17
N PHE A 105 0.39 -4.93 4.88
CA PHE A 105 -0.19 -3.73 4.27
C PHE A 105 -1.54 -3.99 3.60
N TRP A 106 -1.81 -5.18 3.05
CA TRP A 106 -3.05 -5.45 2.35
C TRP A 106 -4.31 -5.15 3.20
N PRO A 107 -4.39 -5.44 4.52
CA PRO A 107 -5.57 -5.12 5.32
C PRO A 107 -5.77 -3.62 5.47
N THR A 108 -4.67 -2.86 5.57
CA THR A 108 -4.69 -1.41 5.70
C THR A 108 -5.18 -0.73 4.43
N LEU A 109 -4.80 -1.26 3.26
CA LEU A 109 -5.12 -0.65 1.96
C LEU A 109 -6.52 -1.01 1.45
N MET A 110 -7.03 -2.19 1.80
CA MET A 110 -8.30 -2.74 1.30
C MET A 110 -9.42 -2.72 2.36
N ARG A 111 -9.09 -2.81 3.65
CA ARG A 111 -10.07 -2.90 4.74
C ARG A 111 -11.19 -3.92 4.48
N PRO A 112 -10.83 -5.22 4.31
CA PRO A 112 -11.81 -6.26 4.07
C PRO A 112 -12.76 -6.40 5.26
N ASP A 113 -13.97 -6.89 5.00
CA ASP A 113 -14.85 -7.37 6.06
C ASP A 113 -14.45 -8.80 6.44
N PHE A 114 -14.04 -9.03 7.69
CA PHE A 114 -13.60 -10.34 8.20
C PHE A 114 -14.74 -11.19 8.79
N THR A 115 -15.99 -10.76 8.68
CA THR A 115 -17.11 -11.40 9.39
C THR A 115 -17.68 -12.66 8.73
N SER A 116 -17.35 -12.95 7.46
CA SER A 116 -17.84 -14.13 6.73
C SER A 116 -16.75 -15.18 6.46
N MET A 117 -17.11 -16.46 6.37
CA MET A 117 -16.17 -17.54 6.03
C MET A 117 -15.54 -17.35 4.62
N ASP A 118 -16.26 -16.68 3.72
CA ASP A 118 -15.75 -16.29 2.40
C ASP A 118 -14.62 -15.24 2.50
N ALA A 119 -14.61 -14.42 3.56
CA ALA A 119 -13.54 -13.45 3.83
C ALA A 119 -12.19 -14.11 4.10
N LEU A 120 -12.18 -15.31 4.69
CA LEU A 120 -10.94 -16.05 4.97
C LEU A 120 -10.29 -16.55 3.68
N THR A 121 -11.10 -17.00 2.71
CA THR A 121 -10.60 -17.39 1.38
C THR A 121 -10.16 -16.16 0.58
N ALA A 122 -10.90 -15.05 0.67
CA ALA A 122 -10.53 -13.78 0.05
C ALA A 122 -9.22 -13.19 0.60
N THR A 123 -8.90 -13.44 1.88
CA THR A 123 -7.68 -12.97 2.54
C THR A 123 -6.41 -13.39 1.78
N ARG A 124 -6.32 -14.66 1.34
CA ARG A 124 -5.16 -15.14 0.58
C ARG A 124 -5.07 -14.52 -0.81
N THR A 125 -6.23 -14.29 -1.44
CA THR A 125 -6.33 -13.62 -2.74
C THR A 125 -5.83 -12.18 -2.65
N TYR A 126 -6.31 -11.42 -1.66
CA TYR A 126 -5.87 -10.03 -1.42
C TYR A 126 -4.38 -9.92 -1.13
N GLN A 127 -3.85 -10.81 -0.29
CA GLN A 127 -2.41 -10.90 -0.04
C GLN A 127 -1.64 -11.12 -1.36
N THR A 128 -2.05 -12.08 -2.18
CA THR A 128 -1.32 -12.39 -3.43
C THR A 128 -1.41 -11.26 -4.45
N ILE A 129 -2.56 -10.57 -4.53
CA ILE A 129 -2.77 -9.40 -5.38
C ILE A 129 -1.79 -8.28 -5.00
N ILE A 130 -1.73 -7.92 -3.71
CA ILE A 130 -0.84 -6.85 -3.24
C ILE A 130 0.63 -7.25 -3.40
N GLU A 131 0.99 -8.50 -3.10
CA GLU A 131 2.35 -9.01 -3.33
C GLU A 131 2.75 -8.86 -4.79
N THR A 132 1.85 -9.22 -5.71
CA THR A 132 2.07 -9.08 -7.16
C THR A 132 2.32 -7.62 -7.52
N PHE A 133 1.55 -6.68 -6.99
CA PHE A 133 1.76 -5.25 -7.25
C PHE A 133 3.07 -4.73 -6.67
N ILE A 134 3.48 -5.18 -5.48
CA ILE A 134 4.78 -4.83 -4.90
C ILE A 134 5.91 -5.38 -5.75
N HIS A 135 5.82 -6.64 -6.20
CA HIS A 135 6.87 -7.30 -6.97
C HIS A 135 7.00 -6.78 -8.41
N GLN A 136 5.90 -6.36 -9.04
CA GLN A 136 5.86 -5.91 -10.44
C GLN A 136 6.02 -4.38 -10.60
N CYS A 137 6.25 -3.64 -9.52
CA CYS A 137 6.57 -2.21 -9.55
C CYS A 137 8.00 -1.93 -10.03
#